data_AF-A0A349J400-F1
#
_entry.id   AF-A0A349J400-F1
#
_cell.length_a   1.000
_cell.length_b   1.000
_cell.length_c   1.000
_cell.angle_alpha   90.00
_cell.angle_beta   90.00
_cell.angle_gamma   90.00
#
_symmetry.space_group_name_H-M   'P 1'
#
loop_
_entity.id
_entity.type
_entity.pdbx_description
1 polymer ?
#
loop_
_entity_poly.entity_id
_entity_poly.type
_entity_poly.pdbx_seq_one_letter_code
_entity_poly.pdbx_strand_id
1 'polypeptide(L)'
;DTQAVVVEGAAALAVAKGFMRQHMPALVDILSAAEGDEILFERHDVAGQLDKALSPRLDLPSGAWLMIETTEAMTTIDINSGAAEGDALAVNLEAAAAIAKQVRLRALGGLVAIDFIDMNDESAHEAVLKALDKGFDGDKNPVRIGPMSEFGVVEMTRRREIMTLADAIRQNGGANG
;
A
#
# COMPACT_ATOMS: atom_id res chain seq x y z
N ASP A 1 2.87 13.36 12.18
CA ASP A 1 4.06 12.92 12.94
C ASP A 1 5.36 12.96 12.12
N THR A 2 5.46 13.80 11.09
CA THR A 2 6.69 13.92 10.29
C THR A 2 7.75 14.71 11.06
N GLN A 3 8.92 14.10 11.28
CA GLN A 3 10.01 14.69 12.07
C GLN A 3 11.09 15.39 11.24
N ALA A 4 11.28 14.98 9.98
CA ALA A 4 12.26 15.56 9.07
C ALA A 4 11.82 15.38 7.61
N VAL A 5 12.22 16.31 6.75
CA VAL A 5 12.12 16.25 5.29
C VAL A 5 13.52 16.54 4.73
N VAL A 6 14.14 15.55 4.10
CA VAL A 6 15.49 15.69 3.53
C VAL A 6 15.38 15.76 2.02
N VAL A 7 16.06 16.72 1.39
CA VAL A 7 15.99 16.96 -0.06
C VAL A 7 17.38 16.92 -0.68
N GLU A 8 17.51 16.13 -1.75
CA GLU A 8 18.70 16.10 -2.60
C GLU A 8 18.72 17.27 -3.58
N GLY A 9 19.89 17.88 -3.74
CA GLY A 9 20.12 18.93 -4.73
C GLY A 9 19.66 20.33 -4.29
N ALA A 10 20.55 21.31 -4.46
CA ALA A 10 20.31 22.69 -4.03
C ALA A 10 19.09 23.34 -4.72
N ALA A 11 18.83 23.00 -5.98
CA ALA A 11 17.70 23.52 -6.75
C ALA A 11 16.35 23.02 -6.18
N ALA A 12 16.22 21.71 -5.93
CA ALA A 12 15.02 21.12 -5.35
C ALA A 12 14.78 21.62 -3.92
N LEU A 13 15.84 21.74 -3.11
CA LEU A 13 15.75 22.32 -1.76
C LEU A 13 15.24 23.76 -1.79
N ALA A 14 15.72 24.59 -2.73
CA ALA A 14 15.26 25.97 -2.86
C ALA A 14 13.77 26.05 -3.22
N VAL A 15 13.32 25.21 -4.14
CA VAL A 15 11.89 25.09 -4.53
C VAL A 15 11.05 24.63 -3.34
N ALA A 16 11.44 23.55 -2.67
CA ALA A 16 10.74 23.01 -1.50
C ALA A 16 10.64 24.05 -0.37
N LYS A 17 11.72 24.77 -0.09
CA LYS A 17 11.76 25.82 0.94
C LYS A 17 10.85 26.99 0.58
N GLY A 18 10.77 27.38 -0.69
CA GLY A 18 9.84 28.40 -1.18
C GLY A 18 8.38 27.98 -0.97
N PHE A 19 8.03 26.77 -1.40
CA PHE A 19 6.69 26.21 -1.22
C PHE A 19 6.28 26.12 0.25
N MET A 20 7.15 25.58 1.11
CA MET A 20 6.84 25.44 2.54
C MET A 20 6.70 26.79 3.23
N ARG A 21 7.50 27.81 2.89
CA ARG A 21 7.32 29.16 3.44
C ARG A 21 5.97 29.76 3.08
N GLN A 22 5.46 29.49 1.88
CA GLN A 22 4.20 30.04 1.39
C GLN A 22 2.98 29.31 1.96
N HIS A 23 3.06 27.98 2.11
CA HIS A 23 1.89 27.14 2.41
C HIS A 23 1.94 26.45 3.78
N MET A 24 3.14 26.22 4.33
CA MET A 24 3.37 25.44 5.56
C MET A 24 4.52 26.04 6.41
N PRO A 25 4.46 27.33 6.79
CA PRO A 25 5.60 28.05 7.37
C PRO A 25 6.11 27.43 8.67
N ALA A 26 5.24 26.78 9.45
CA ALA A 26 5.59 26.10 10.69
C ALA A 26 6.44 24.82 10.50
N LEU A 27 6.55 24.30 9.28
CA LEU A 27 7.31 23.09 8.95
C LEU A 27 8.62 23.38 8.22
N VAL A 28 8.98 24.65 8.02
CA VAL A 28 10.20 25.02 7.27
C VAL A 28 11.47 24.55 7.97
N ASP A 29 11.46 24.47 9.29
CA ASP A 29 12.64 24.12 10.10
C ASP A 29 12.97 22.62 10.08
N ILE A 30 12.02 21.77 9.68
CA ILE A 30 12.26 20.33 9.52
C ILE A 30 12.80 19.97 8.13
N LEU A 31 13.00 20.97 7.26
CA LEU A 31 13.52 20.80 5.90
C LEU A 31 15.06 20.96 5.90
N SER A 32 15.78 19.90 5.53
CA SER A 32 17.24 19.90 5.44
C SER A 32 17.75 19.41 4.07
N ALA A 33 18.97 19.83 3.72
CA ALA A 33 19.69 19.25 2.58
C ALA A 33 20.19 17.84 2.94
N ALA A 34 20.30 16.96 1.95
CA ALA A 34 21.13 15.75 2.07
C ALA A 34 22.60 16.15 2.34
N GLU A 35 23.30 15.39 3.17
CA GLU A 35 24.72 15.62 3.46
C GLU A 35 25.61 14.85 2.48
N GLY A 36 26.55 15.52 1.81
CA GLY A 36 27.53 14.91 0.90
C GLY A 36 26.99 14.53 -0.48
N ASP A 37 27.74 13.69 -1.21
CA ASP A 37 27.33 13.07 -2.50
C ASP A 37 26.41 11.86 -2.29
N GLU A 38 25.74 11.80 -1.13
CA GLU A 38 24.96 10.64 -0.71
C GLU A 38 23.63 10.60 -1.46
N ILE A 39 23.39 9.52 -2.20
CA ILE A 39 22.09 9.22 -2.79
C ILE A 39 21.22 8.68 -1.64
N LEU A 40 20.35 9.53 -1.08
CA LEU A 40 19.45 9.23 0.04
C LEU A 40 18.67 7.93 -0.21
N PHE A 41 18.30 7.68 -1.46
CA PHE A 41 17.53 6.48 -1.83
C PHE A 41 18.37 5.21 -1.70
N GLU A 42 19.67 5.27 -1.98
CA GLU A 42 20.60 4.15 -1.78
C GLU A 42 20.89 3.94 -0.29
N ARG A 43 21.09 5.02 0.48
CA ARG A 43 21.31 4.95 1.93
C ARG A 43 20.17 4.24 2.67
N HIS A 44 18.94 4.43 2.21
CA HIS A 44 17.75 3.87 2.85
C HIS A 44 17.21 2.59 2.19
N ASP A 45 17.94 2.00 1.23
CA ASP A 45 17.49 0.86 0.41
C ASP A 45 16.05 1.07 -0.13
N VAL A 46 15.79 2.29 -0.61
CA VAL A 46 14.46 2.64 -1.13
C VAL A 46 14.16 1.78 -2.34
N ALA A 47 15.14 1.51 -3.20
CA ALA A 47 14.99 0.65 -4.36
C ALA A 47 14.55 -0.77 -3.99
N GLY A 48 15.19 -1.42 -3.01
CA GLY A 48 14.77 -2.73 -2.52
C GLY A 48 13.39 -2.72 -1.85
N GLN A 49 13.03 -1.64 -1.15
CA GLN A 49 11.67 -1.46 -0.62
C GLN A 49 10.64 -1.23 -1.73
N LEU A 50 11.03 -0.58 -2.82
CA LEU A 50 10.20 -0.29 -3.98
C LEU A 50 9.92 -1.57 -4.78
N ASP A 51 10.94 -2.38 -5.02
CA ASP A 51 10.80 -3.69 -5.68
C ASP A 51 9.91 -4.62 -4.86
N LYS A 52 10.05 -4.63 -3.52
CA LYS A 52 9.14 -5.35 -2.63
C LYS A 52 7.71 -4.78 -2.67
N ALA A 53 7.56 -3.46 -2.76
CA ALA A 53 6.26 -2.82 -2.85
C ALA A 53 5.57 -3.05 -4.20
N LEU A 54 6.33 -3.32 -5.26
CA LEU A 54 5.80 -3.67 -6.58
C LEU A 54 5.69 -5.17 -6.82
N SER A 55 6.36 -6.00 -6.00
CA SER A 55 6.25 -7.45 -6.05
C SER A 55 4.77 -7.86 -5.97
N PRO A 56 4.28 -8.70 -6.89
CA PRO A 56 2.96 -9.29 -6.78
C PRO A 56 2.79 -10.08 -5.48
N ARG A 57 3.85 -10.75 -5.03
CA ARG A 57 3.85 -11.53 -3.80
C ARG A 57 4.18 -10.68 -2.58
N LEU A 58 3.39 -10.82 -1.51
CA LEU A 58 3.69 -10.32 -0.16
C LEU A 58 3.68 -11.48 0.84
N ASP A 59 4.81 -11.77 1.47
CA ASP A 59 4.86 -12.72 2.58
C ASP A 59 4.28 -12.12 3.87
N LEU A 60 3.53 -12.93 4.61
CA LEU A 60 2.92 -12.58 5.90
C LEU A 60 3.75 -13.17 7.06
N PRO A 61 3.75 -12.52 8.24
CA PRO A 61 4.44 -13.02 9.43
C PRO A 61 4.15 -14.47 9.81
N SER A 62 2.92 -14.96 9.58
CA SER A 62 2.56 -16.36 9.84
C SER A 62 3.25 -17.36 8.92
N GLY A 63 3.79 -16.95 7.78
CA GLY A 63 4.27 -17.86 6.71
C GLY A 63 3.25 -18.08 5.60
N ALA A 64 2.05 -17.50 5.71
CA ALA A 64 1.13 -17.28 4.61
C ALA A 64 1.65 -16.18 3.67
N TRP A 65 1.02 -15.99 2.52
CA TRP A 65 1.37 -14.91 1.58
C TRP A 65 0.19 -14.49 0.71
N LEU A 66 0.24 -13.26 0.22
CA LEU A 66 -0.73 -12.68 -0.70
C LEU A 66 -0.15 -12.64 -2.13
N MET A 67 -0.98 -12.90 -3.14
CA MET A 67 -0.71 -12.53 -4.53
C MET A 67 -1.56 -11.32 -4.89
N ILE A 68 -0.95 -10.22 -5.32
CA ILE A 68 -1.64 -8.98 -5.71
C ILE A 68 -1.34 -8.71 -7.18
N GLU A 69 -2.33 -8.87 -8.04
CA GLU A 69 -2.19 -8.71 -9.48
C GLU A 69 -3.15 -7.65 -10.01
N THR A 70 -2.62 -6.71 -10.79
CA THR A 70 -3.43 -5.64 -11.39
C THR A 70 -3.54 -5.85 -12.89
N THR A 71 -4.77 -5.92 -13.37
CA THR A 71 -5.12 -5.92 -14.79
C THR A 71 -5.63 -4.55 -15.22
N GLU A 72 -6.02 -4.40 -16.49
CA GLU A 72 -6.63 -3.17 -16.99
C GLU A 72 -7.94 -2.81 -16.26
N ALA A 73 -8.75 -3.82 -15.97
CA ALA A 73 -10.08 -3.63 -15.40
C ALA A 73 -10.09 -3.56 -13.87
N MET A 74 -9.28 -4.40 -13.23
CA MET A 74 -9.36 -4.62 -11.77
C MET A 74 -8.05 -5.15 -11.17
N THR A 75 -7.97 -5.10 -9.85
CA THR A 75 -6.93 -5.81 -9.08
C THR A 75 -7.52 -7.07 -8.44
N THR A 76 -6.81 -8.18 -8.52
CA THR A 76 -7.13 -9.43 -7.81
C THR A 76 -6.13 -9.64 -6.69
N ILE A 77 -6.62 -10.15 -5.56
CA ILE A 77 -5.82 -10.49 -4.39
C ILE A 77 -6.18 -11.91 -3.96
N ASP A 78 -5.19 -12.80 -3.97
CA ASP A 78 -5.33 -14.20 -3.55
C ASP A 78 -4.53 -14.46 -2.27
N ILE A 79 -5.04 -15.33 -1.40
CA ILE A 79 -4.47 -15.61 -0.07
C ILE A 79 -4.08 -17.07 0.01
N ASN A 80 -2.79 -17.33 0.25
CA ASN A 80 -2.26 -18.67 0.39
C ASN A 80 -1.74 -18.90 1.81
N SER A 81 -2.21 -19.96 2.46
CA SER A 81 -1.80 -20.31 3.82
C SER A 81 -0.31 -20.68 3.92
N GLY A 82 0.29 -21.21 2.85
CA GLY A 82 1.73 -21.49 2.81
C GLY A 82 2.18 -22.38 3.98
N ALA A 83 3.11 -21.87 4.78
CA ALA A 83 3.63 -22.55 5.98
C ALA A 83 2.94 -22.10 7.28
N ALA A 84 1.85 -21.33 7.21
CA ALA A 84 1.17 -20.82 8.37
C ALA A 84 0.61 -21.92 9.27
N GLU A 85 0.93 -21.81 10.56
CA GLU A 85 0.32 -22.62 11.61
C GLU A 85 -0.91 -21.87 12.15
N GLY A 86 -2.11 -22.38 11.88
CA GLY A 86 -3.37 -21.73 12.29
C GLY A 86 -4.57 -22.21 11.48
N ASP A 87 -5.77 -21.82 11.91
CA ASP A 87 -6.97 -22.04 11.12
C ASP A 87 -7.12 -20.97 10.01
N ALA A 88 -8.03 -21.23 9.05
CA ALA A 88 -8.27 -20.32 7.93
C ALA A 88 -8.68 -18.91 8.38
N LEU A 89 -9.44 -18.80 9.47
CA LEU A 89 -9.87 -17.52 10.02
C LEU A 89 -8.68 -16.68 10.49
N ALA A 90 -7.75 -17.26 11.24
CA ALA A 90 -6.56 -16.56 11.72
C ALA A 90 -5.73 -16.00 10.55
N VAL A 91 -5.51 -16.80 9.50
CA VAL A 91 -4.77 -16.38 8.30
C VAL A 91 -5.52 -15.28 7.56
N ASN A 92 -6.85 -15.42 7.38
CA ASN A 92 -7.66 -14.42 6.70
C ASN A 92 -7.73 -13.08 7.45
N LEU A 93 -7.70 -13.09 8.79
CA LEU A 93 -7.66 -11.86 9.59
C LEU A 93 -6.32 -11.11 9.45
N GLU A 94 -5.21 -11.84 9.45
CA GLU A 94 -3.89 -11.27 9.18
C GLU A 94 -3.83 -10.71 7.76
N ALA A 95 -4.31 -11.48 6.79
CA ALA A 95 -4.38 -11.07 5.39
C ALA A 95 -5.24 -9.82 5.20
N ALA A 96 -6.43 -9.73 5.80
CA ALA A 96 -7.31 -8.57 5.70
C ALA A 96 -6.60 -7.27 6.14
N ALA A 97 -5.83 -7.31 7.24
CA ALA A 97 -5.05 -6.17 7.70
C ALA A 97 -3.91 -5.82 6.72
N ALA A 98 -3.22 -6.83 6.19
CA ALA A 98 -2.15 -6.63 5.21
C ALA A 98 -2.67 -6.08 3.87
N ILE A 99 -3.82 -6.56 3.40
CA ILE A 99 -4.49 -6.12 2.17
C ILE A 99 -4.81 -4.63 2.25
N ALA A 100 -5.49 -4.19 3.31
CA ALA A 100 -5.84 -2.78 3.46
C ALA A 100 -4.60 -1.88 3.46
N LYS A 101 -3.52 -2.32 4.12
CA LYS A 101 -2.22 -1.63 4.09
C LYS A 101 -1.63 -1.57 2.67
N GLN A 102 -1.61 -2.68 1.94
CA GLN A 102 -1.05 -2.73 0.58
C GLN A 102 -1.84 -1.92 -0.44
N VAL A 103 -3.18 -2.02 -0.41
CA VAL A 103 -4.06 -1.23 -1.28
C VAL A 103 -3.78 0.26 -1.11
N ARG A 104 -3.57 0.71 0.14
CA ARG A 104 -3.20 2.10 0.43
C ARG A 104 -1.78 2.45 -0.01
N LEU A 105 -0.79 1.62 0.35
CA LEU A 105 0.62 1.87 0.04
C LEU A 105 0.90 1.91 -1.47
N ARG A 106 0.25 1.04 -2.23
CA ARG A 106 0.39 0.96 -3.70
C ARG A 106 -0.53 1.94 -4.43
N ALA A 107 -1.37 2.68 -3.70
CA ALA A 107 -2.40 3.56 -4.21
C ALA A 107 -3.35 2.86 -5.22
N LEU A 108 -3.70 1.59 -4.94
CA LEU A 108 -4.61 0.82 -5.78
C LEU A 108 -6.02 1.40 -5.70
N GLY A 109 -6.71 1.46 -6.84
CA GLY A 109 -8.06 1.98 -6.93
C GLY A 109 -8.81 1.45 -8.15
N GLY A 110 -10.13 1.63 -8.14
CA GLY A 110 -11.05 0.91 -9.01
C GLY A 110 -11.59 -0.33 -8.31
N LEU A 111 -11.95 -1.34 -9.10
CA LEU A 111 -12.46 -2.62 -8.60
C LEU A 111 -11.29 -3.47 -8.07
N VAL A 112 -11.46 -4.03 -6.87
CA VAL A 112 -10.57 -5.01 -6.27
C VAL A 112 -11.40 -6.22 -5.87
N ALA A 113 -10.98 -7.42 -6.27
CA ALA A 113 -11.54 -8.68 -5.80
C ALA A 113 -10.53 -9.41 -4.93
N ILE A 114 -10.99 -9.92 -3.79
CA ILE A 114 -10.17 -10.60 -2.79
C ILE A 114 -10.73 -12.01 -2.62
N ASP A 115 -9.91 -13.02 -2.92
CA ASP A 115 -10.20 -14.43 -2.74
C ASP A 115 -9.68 -14.87 -1.36
N PHE A 116 -10.59 -15.01 -0.40
CA PHE A 116 -10.23 -15.45 0.95
C PHE A 116 -10.17 -16.97 1.03
N ILE A 117 -9.35 -17.51 1.94
CA ILE A 117 -9.31 -18.95 2.17
C ILE A 117 -10.70 -19.41 2.65
N ASP A 118 -11.20 -20.52 2.10
CA ASP A 118 -12.50 -21.10 2.44
C ASP A 118 -12.72 -21.20 3.95
N MET A 119 -13.86 -20.67 4.40
CA MET A 119 -14.34 -20.76 5.78
C MET A 119 -15.76 -21.34 5.76
N ASN A 120 -16.07 -22.20 6.73
CA ASN A 120 -17.39 -22.87 6.81
C ASN A 120 -18.38 -22.14 7.73
N ASP A 121 -17.94 -21.09 8.42
CA ASP A 121 -18.72 -20.39 9.43
C ASP A 121 -18.97 -18.94 9.02
N GLU A 122 -20.24 -18.54 8.99
CA GLU A 122 -20.65 -17.17 8.64
C GLU A 122 -20.08 -16.15 9.63
N SER A 123 -19.91 -16.54 10.90
CA SER A 123 -19.30 -15.65 11.89
C SER A 123 -17.83 -15.33 11.56
N ALA A 124 -17.13 -16.27 10.91
CA ALA A 124 -15.78 -16.08 10.43
C ALA A 124 -15.74 -15.11 9.24
N HIS A 125 -16.70 -15.21 8.30
CA HIS A 125 -16.85 -14.25 7.21
C HIS A 125 -17.08 -12.82 7.72
N GLU A 126 -18.00 -12.64 8.66
CA GLU A 126 -18.29 -11.34 9.27
C GLU A 126 -17.06 -10.75 9.97
N ALA A 127 -16.30 -11.59 10.69
CA ALA A 127 -15.07 -11.17 11.37
C ALA A 127 -14.01 -10.66 10.39
N VAL A 128 -13.81 -11.36 9.27
CA VAL A 128 -12.87 -10.98 8.22
C VAL A 128 -13.28 -9.69 7.53
N LEU A 129 -14.56 -9.54 7.15
CA LEU A 129 -15.09 -8.32 6.54
C LEU A 129 -14.93 -7.12 7.47
N LYS A 130 -15.21 -7.29 8.76
CA LYS A 130 -15.04 -6.24 9.77
C LYS A 130 -13.57 -5.85 9.95
N ALA A 131 -12.66 -6.82 9.92
CA ALA A 131 -11.22 -6.55 9.99
C ALA A 131 -10.73 -5.79 8.75
N LEU A 132 -11.22 -6.16 7.56
CA LEU A 132 -10.91 -5.48 6.30
C LEU A 132 -11.42 -4.03 6.32
N ASP A 133 -12.68 -3.81 6.68
CA ASP A 133 -13.29 -2.47 6.78
C ASP A 133 -12.52 -1.56 7.73
N LYS A 134 -12.22 -2.07 8.94
CA LYS A 134 -11.39 -1.37 9.93
C LYS A 134 -10.00 -1.03 9.39
N GLY A 135 -9.42 -1.86 8.52
CA GLY A 135 -8.13 -1.60 7.88
C GLY A 135 -8.13 -0.34 6.99
N PHE A 136 -9.30 0.06 6.50
CA PHE A 136 -9.50 1.28 5.71
C PHE A 136 -9.98 2.49 6.54
N ASP A 137 -10.10 2.36 7.86
CA ASP A 137 -10.41 3.49 8.73
C ASP A 137 -9.39 4.63 8.52
N GLY A 138 -9.90 5.81 8.18
CA GLY A 138 -9.08 7.00 7.91
C GLY A 138 -8.40 7.00 6.53
N ASP A 139 -8.74 6.09 5.61
CA ASP A 139 -8.37 6.25 4.20
C ASP A 139 -9.01 7.53 3.64
N LYS A 140 -8.22 8.31 2.91
CA LYS A 140 -8.65 9.58 2.33
C LYS A 140 -9.52 9.36 1.09
N ASN A 141 -9.42 8.19 0.47
CA ASN A 141 -10.20 7.83 -0.71
C ASN A 141 -11.42 7.02 -0.28
N PRO A 142 -12.64 7.36 -0.75
CA PRO A 142 -13.82 6.57 -0.44
C PRO A 142 -13.66 5.10 -0.83
N VAL A 143 -13.94 4.24 0.13
CA VAL A 143 -13.92 2.78 0.00
C VAL A 143 -15.34 2.25 0.16
N ARG A 144 -15.70 1.24 -0.63
CA ARG A 144 -16.92 0.45 -0.45
C ARG A 144 -16.54 -1.01 -0.52
N ILE A 145 -16.82 -1.76 0.55
CA ILE A 145 -16.59 -3.21 0.61
C ILE A 145 -17.96 -3.89 0.52
N GLY A 146 -18.09 -4.85 -0.39
CA GLY A 146 -19.26 -5.71 -0.52
C GLY A 146 -19.25 -6.85 0.50
N PRO A 147 -20.35 -7.61 0.61
CA PRO A 147 -20.36 -8.84 1.38
C PRO A 147 -19.46 -9.91 0.73
N MET A 148 -19.22 -10.99 1.46
CA MET A 148 -18.67 -12.22 0.88
C MET A 148 -19.67 -12.77 -0.15
N SER A 149 -19.21 -13.04 -1.37
CA SER A 149 -20.05 -13.65 -2.41
C SER A 149 -20.27 -15.15 -2.18
N GLU A 150 -21.19 -15.75 -2.93
CA GLU A 150 -21.41 -17.20 -2.93
C GLU A 150 -20.18 -18.01 -3.38
N PHE A 151 -19.22 -17.36 -4.04
CA PHE A 151 -17.98 -17.97 -4.52
C PHE A 151 -16.77 -17.72 -3.60
N GLY A 152 -16.97 -17.18 -2.40
CA GLY A 152 -15.86 -16.93 -1.45
C GLY A 152 -15.03 -15.67 -1.76
N VAL A 153 -15.47 -14.86 -2.72
CA VAL A 153 -14.79 -13.62 -3.11
C VAL A 153 -15.44 -12.41 -2.45
N VAL A 154 -14.63 -11.48 -1.95
CA VAL A 154 -15.05 -10.14 -1.53
C VAL A 154 -14.70 -9.14 -2.61
N GLU A 155 -15.71 -8.41 -3.07
CA GLU A 155 -15.54 -7.30 -4.00
C GLU A 155 -15.49 -5.97 -3.26
N MET A 156 -14.55 -5.11 -3.61
CA MET A 156 -14.51 -3.74 -3.09
C MET A 156 -14.17 -2.74 -4.18
N THR A 157 -14.58 -1.49 -3.96
CA THR A 157 -14.16 -0.35 -4.79
C THR A 157 -13.46 0.68 -3.92
N ARG A 158 -12.37 1.23 -4.44
CA ARG A 158 -11.67 2.37 -3.84
C ARG A 158 -11.51 3.45 -4.89
N ARG A 159 -11.85 4.70 -4.56
CA ARG A 159 -11.67 5.82 -5.51
C ARG A 159 -10.20 5.88 -5.95
N ARG A 160 -9.95 5.95 -7.27
CA ARG A 160 -8.61 6.07 -7.84
C ARG A 160 -7.98 7.40 -7.46
N GLU A 161 -6.73 7.35 -7.04
CA GLU A 161 -5.85 8.52 -7.05
C GLU A 161 -5.40 8.80 -8.49
N ILE A 162 -4.90 10.01 -8.75
CA ILE A 162 -4.45 10.44 -10.09
C ILE A 162 -3.29 9.56 -10.58
N MET A 163 -2.53 8.95 -9.67
CA MET A 163 -1.32 8.19 -9.97
C MET A 163 -1.15 7.05 -8.97
N THR A 164 -0.87 5.83 -9.46
CA THR A 164 -0.49 4.70 -8.60
C THR A 164 1.00 4.75 -8.26
N LEU A 165 1.46 3.96 -7.28
CA LEU A 165 2.89 3.83 -7.00
C LEU A 165 3.67 3.35 -8.23
N ALA A 166 3.13 2.36 -8.96
CA ALA A 166 3.76 1.84 -10.17
C ALA A 166 3.88 2.93 -11.27
N ASP A 167 2.85 3.77 -11.44
CA ASP A 167 2.86 4.86 -12.42
C ASP A 167 3.89 5.94 -12.06
N ALA A 168 3.98 6.31 -10.78
CA ALA A 168 4.94 7.29 -10.29
C ALA A 168 6.39 6.86 -10.55
N ILE A 169 6.68 5.58 -10.37
CA ILE A 169 8.03 5.02 -10.57
C ILE A 169 8.39 4.99 -12.06
N ARG A 170 7.47 4.56 -12.93
CA ARG A 170 7.70 4.54 -14.38
C ARG A 170 8.00 5.91 -14.96
N GLN A 171 7.37 6.97 -14.46
CA GLN A 171 7.64 8.34 -14.91
C GLN A 171 9.02 8.86 -14.47
N ASN A 172 9.51 8.47 -13.29
CA ASN A 172 10.83 8.87 -12.80
C ASN A 172 11.99 8.07 -13.41
N GLY A 173 11.76 6.81 -13.77
CA GLY A 173 12.78 5.97 -14.42
C GLY A 173 13.13 6.38 -15.87
N GLY A 174 12.31 7.20 -16.52
CA GLY A 174 12.53 7.69 -17.88
C GLY A 174 13.38 8.97 -17.99
N ALA A 175 13.78 9.59 -16.87
CA ALA A 175 14.52 10.85 -16.86
C ALA A 175 16.05 10.69 -16.82
N ASN A 176 16.57 9.46 -16.76
CA ASN A 176 18.01 9.16 -16.72
C ASN A 176 18.50 8.29 -17.91
N GLY A 177 17.81 8.37 -19.06
CA GLY A 177 18.24 7.74 -20.32
C GLY A 177 18.80 8.74 -21.31
#